data_AF-D3SPS6-F1
#
_entry.id   AF-D3SPS6-F1
#
_cell.length_a   1.000
_cell.length_b   1.000
_cell.length_c   1.000
_cell.angle_alpha   90.00
_cell.angle_beta   90.00
_cell.angle_gamma   90.00
#
_symmetry.space_group_name_H-M   'P 1'
#
loop_
_entity.id
_entity.type
_entity.pdbx_description
1 polymer ?
#
loop_
_entity_poly.entity_id
_entity_poly.type
_entity_poly.pdbx_seq_one_letter_code
_entity_poly.pdbx_strand_id
1 'polypeptide(L)'
;MRGSKGFILVEVLVALMVLAVGFTTLFSLMGQQRRFLYTTEKRYRDMLTLTDKLAEGRWDELQVKERSIEEYPGIKEVTVRLGDAEIYLYTR
;
A
#
# COMPACT_ATOMS: atom_id res chain seq x y z
N MET A 1 -28.90 30.79 42.29
CA MET A 1 -28.25 30.81 40.95
C MET A 1 -27.10 29.79 40.86
N ARG A 2 -27.39 28.49 41.02
CA ARG A 2 -26.39 27.38 40.88
C ARG A 2 -26.59 26.53 39.61
N GLY A 3 -27.61 26.82 38.80
CA GLY A 3 -28.03 25.97 37.68
C GLY A 3 -27.26 26.13 36.36
N SER A 4 -26.63 27.28 36.08
CA SER A 4 -25.96 27.50 34.79
C SER A 4 -24.53 26.94 34.71
N LYS A 5 -23.79 26.92 35.83
CA LYS A 5 -22.38 26.50 35.83
C LYS A 5 -22.19 25.00 35.60
N GLY A 6 -23.11 24.16 36.11
CA GLY A 6 -23.08 22.70 35.88
C GLY A 6 -23.37 22.33 34.43
N PHE A 7 -24.27 23.07 33.77
CA PHE A 7 -24.60 22.89 32.36
C PHE A 7 -23.40 23.23 31.45
N ILE A 8 -22.71 24.34 31.73
CA ILE A 8 -21.53 24.77 30.97
C ILE A 8 -20.36 23.79 31.12
N LEU A 9 -20.14 23.24 32.33
CA LEU A 9 -19.07 22.25 32.56
C LEU A 9 -19.29 20.95 31.79
N VAL A 10 -20.53 20.45 31.75
CA VAL A 10 -20.88 19.26 30.98
C VAL A 10 -20.76 19.52 29.48
N GLU A 11 -21.19 20.68 29.00
CA GLU A 11 -21.07 21.07 27.60
C GLU A 11 -19.62 21.11 27.12
N VAL A 12 -18.72 21.70 27.91
CA VAL A 12 -17.28 21.73 27.60
C VAL A 12 -16.69 20.32 27.60
N LEU A 13 -17.08 19.45 28.54
CA LEU A 13 -16.63 18.06 28.58
C LEU A 13 -17.07 17.27 27.35
N VAL A 14 -18.33 17.43 26.93
CA VAL A 14 -18.86 16.80 25.72
C VAL A 14 -18.13 17.33 24.48
N ALA A 15 -17.92 18.64 24.37
CA ALA A 15 -17.17 19.24 23.27
C ALA A 15 -15.73 18.69 23.20
N LEU A 16 -15.05 18.57 24.34
CA LEU A 16 -13.70 17.98 24.41
C LEU A 16 -13.68 16.51 23.99
N MET A 17 -14.69 15.71 24.38
CA MET A 17 -14.79 14.31 23.92
C MET A 17 -14.97 14.23 22.40
N VAL A 18 -15.87 15.04 21.84
CA VAL A 18 -16.11 15.06 20.39
C VAL A 18 -14.83 15.47 19.64
N LEU A 19 -14.11 16.48 20.14
CA LEU A 19 -12.82 16.88 19.59
C LEU A 19 -11.79 15.76 19.68
N ALA A 20 -11.65 15.11 20.84
CA ALA A 20 -10.68 14.04 21.03
C ALA A 20 -10.93 12.86 20.08
N VAL A 21 -12.19 12.45 19.92
CA VAL A 21 -12.57 11.40 18.97
C VAL A 21 -12.30 11.85 17.54
N GLY A 22 -12.67 13.08 17.18
CA GLY A 22 -12.45 13.65 15.85
C GLY A 22 -10.97 13.72 15.47
N PHE A 23 -10.10 14.18 16.37
CA PHE A 23 -8.66 14.21 16.10
C PHE A 23 -8.07 12.80 16.00
N THR A 24 -8.51 11.87 16.85
CA THR A 24 -8.03 10.48 16.82
C THR A 24 -8.35 9.81 15.48
N THR A 25 -9.56 10.00 14.95
CA THR A 25 -9.94 9.45 13.65
C THR A 25 -9.17 10.13 12.51
N LEU A 26 -9.00 11.45 12.53
CA LEU A 26 -8.22 12.18 11.54
C LEU A 26 -6.76 11.72 11.50
N PHE A 27 -6.10 11.60 12.65
CA PHE A 27 -4.72 11.13 12.72
C PHE A 27 -4.58 9.68 12.25
N SER A 28 -5.54 8.82 12.59
CA SER A 28 -5.57 7.43 12.12
C SER A 28 -5.66 7.36 10.59
N LEU A 29 -6.61 8.10 10.00
CA LEU A 29 -6.80 8.17 8.55
C LEU A 29 -5.55 8.73 7.85
N MET A 30 -4.97 9.80 8.37
CA MET A 30 -3.77 10.41 7.81
C MET A 30 -2.57 9.44 7.86
N GLY A 31 -2.42 8.70 8.96
CA GLY A 31 -1.41 7.66 9.11
C GLY A 31 -1.58 6.53 8.10
N GLN A 32 -2.80 6.05 7.89
CA GLN A 32 -3.12 5.02 6.90
C GLN A 32 -2.81 5.48 5.48
N GLN A 33 -3.26 6.70 5.10
CA GLN A 33 -3.02 7.26 3.78
C GLN A 33 -1.53 7.47 3.50
N ARG A 34 -0.76 7.94 4.48
CA ARG A 34 0.68 8.11 4.33
C ARG A 34 1.40 6.78 4.09
N ARG A 35 1.02 5.72 4.80
CA ARG A 35 1.56 4.37 4.57
C ARG A 35 1.19 3.84 3.19
N PHE A 36 -0.06 4.04 2.77
CA PHE A 36 -0.53 3.62 1.46
C PHE A 36 0.24 4.32 0.33
N LEU A 37 0.41 5.64 0.43
CA LEU A 37 1.21 6.43 -0.52
C LEU A 37 2.65 5.92 -0.58
N TYR A 38 3.29 5.72 0.58
CA TYR A 38 4.65 5.21 0.63
C TYR A 38 4.80 3.85 -0.05
N THR A 39 3.91 2.91 0.24
CA THR A 39 3.92 1.58 -0.40
C THR A 39 3.67 1.67 -1.90
N THR A 40 2.74 2.52 -2.34
CA THR A 40 2.41 2.70 -3.75
C THR A 40 3.59 3.31 -4.50
N GLU A 41 4.23 4.33 -3.95
CA GLU A 41 5.40 4.99 -4.53
C GLU A 41 6.59 4.02 -4.62
N LYS A 42 6.83 3.24 -3.56
CA LYS A 42 7.86 2.19 -3.58
C LYS A 42 7.59 1.18 -4.70
N ARG A 43 6.36 0.65 -4.77
CA ARG A 43 5.98 -0.34 -5.80
C ARG A 43 6.07 0.24 -7.21
N TYR A 44 5.72 1.51 -7.40
CA TYR A 44 5.86 2.19 -8.68
C TYR A 44 7.33 2.30 -9.10
N ARG A 45 8.23 2.68 -8.19
CA ARG A 45 9.68 2.71 -8.45
C ARG A 45 10.25 1.32 -8.74
N ASP A 46 9.84 0.31 -7.96
CA ASP A 46 10.25 -1.07 -8.18
C ASP A 46 9.81 -1.54 -9.57
N MET A 47 8.59 -1.18 -10.00
CA MET A 47 8.06 -1.54 -11.31
C MET A 47 8.77 -0.83 -12.45
N LEU A 48 9.05 0.48 -12.34
CA LEU A 48 9.87 1.21 -13.33
C LEU A 48 11.26 0.59 -13.47
N THR A 49 11.90 0.30 -12.34
CA THR A 49 13.24 -0.31 -12.33
C THR A 49 13.20 -1.71 -12.94
N LEU A 50 12.15 -2.48 -12.66
CA LEU A 50 11.94 -3.80 -13.25
C LEU A 50 11.77 -3.69 -14.77
N THR A 51 10.95 -2.77 -15.26
CA THR A 51 10.72 -2.57 -16.70
C THR A 51 11.95 -2.08 -17.43
N ASP A 52 12.72 -1.17 -16.83
CA ASP A 52 13.96 -0.65 -17.43
C ASP A 52 15.00 -1.77 -17.56
N LYS A 53 15.19 -2.58 -16.49
CA LYS A 53 16.11 -3.72 -16.54
C LYS A 53 15.68 -4.80 -17.53
N LEU A 54 14.38 -5.05 -17.66
CA LEU A 54 13.82 -5.94 -18.66
C LEU A 54 14.09 -5.43 -20.09
N ALA A 55 13.88 -4.13 -20.34
CA ALA A 55 14.10 -3.50 -21.64
C ALA A 55 15.60 -3.49 -22.02
N GLU A 56 16.49 -3.30 -21.05
CA GLU A 56 17.94 -3.36 -21.23
C GLU A 56 18.48 -4.80 -21.32
N GLY A 57 17.64 -5.82 -21.12
CA GLY A 57 18.05 -7.22 -21.16
C GLY A 57 18.95 -7.64 -20.00
N ARG A 58 18.94 -6.91 -18.88
CA ARG A 58 19.73 -7.22 -17.66
C ARG A 58 18.97 -8.18 -16.75
N TRP A 59 18.86 -9.43 -17.19
CA TRP A 59 18.15 -10.50 -16.46
C TRP A 59 18.86 -10.95 -15.19
N ASP A 60 20.18 -10.76 -15.13
CA ASP A 60 21.06 -11.23 -14.05
C ASP A 60 20.75 -10.58 -12.70
N GLU A 61 20.18 -9.36 -12.73
CA GLU A 61 19.79 -8.60 -11.55
C GLU A 61 18.32 -8.80 -11.15
N LEU A 62 17.60 -9.70 -11.84
CA LEU A 62 16.18 -9.99 -11.64
C LEU A 62 16.00 -11.40 -11.09
N GLN A 63 15.03 -11.58 -10.18
CA GLN A 63 14.65 -12.91 -9.73
C GLN A 63 13.71 -13.53 -10.76
N VAL A 64 14.21 -14.51 -11.52
CA VAL A 64 13.43 -15.22 -12.53
C VAL A 64 13.01 -16.58 -12.00
N LYS A 65 11.72 -16.90 -12.08
CA LYS A 65 11.17 -18.23 -11.81
C LYS A 65 10.41 -18.72 -13.03
N GLU A 66 10.74 -19.91 -13.49
CA GLU A 66 9.99 -20.58 -14.55
C GLU A 66 9.09 -21.65 -13.95
N ARG A 67 7.82 -21.66 -14.36
CA ARG A 67 6.85 -22.70 -14.00
C ARG A 67 6.12 -23.18 -15.24
N SER A 68 6.00 -24.50 -15.37
CA SER A 68 5.08 -25.11 -16.33
C SER A 68 3.66 -25.03 -15.78
N ILE A 69 2.72 -24.55 -16.60
CA ILE A 69 1.31 -24.53 -16.21
C ILE A 69 0.73 -25.92 -16.45
N GLU A 70 0.39 -26.62 -15.37
CA GLU A 70 -0.15 -28.00 -15.42
C GLU A 70 -1.42 -28.11 -16.27
N GLU A 71 -2.23 -27.05 -16.30
CA GLU A 71 -3.49 -26.97 -17.04
C GLU A 71 -3.32 -26.73 -18.54
N TYR A 72 -2.14 -26.28 -19.00
CA TYR A 72 -1.87 -25.94 -20.39
C TYR A 72 -0.54 -26.55 -20.88
N PRO A 73 -0.58 -27.75 -21.47
CA PRO A 73 0.61 -28.41 -21.99
C PRO A 73 1.29 -27.53 -23.05
N GLY A 74 2.55 -27.17 -22.81
CA GLY A 74 3.36 -26.34 -23.70
C GLY A 74 3.48 -24.87 -23.31
N ILE A 75 2.67 -24.36 -22.37
CA ILE A 75 2.83 -22.97 -21.89
C ILE A 75 3.79 -22.95 -20.71
N LYS A 76 4.82 -22.10 -20.81
CA LYS A 76 5.73 -21.76 -19.71
C LYS A 76 5.40 -20.37 -19.19
N GLU A 77 5.25 -20.27 -17.88
CA GLU A 77 5.17 -19.01 -17.15
C GLU A 77 6.56 -18.64 -16.65
N VAL A 78 7.03 -17.46 -17.02
CA VAL A 78 8.27 -16.87 -16.52
C VAL A 78 7.88 -15.69 -15.64
N THR A 79 8.00 -15.86 -14.33
CA THR A 79 7.82 -14.79 -13.35
C THR A 79 9.14 -14.05 -13.18
N VAL A 80 9.13 -12.74 -13.41
CA VAL A 80 10.29 -11.87 -13.22
C VAL A 80 9.99 -10.90 -12.09
N ARG A 81 10.86 -10.86 -11.07
CA ARG A 81 10.63 -10.10 -9.85
C ARG A 81 11.79 -9.17 -9.51
N LEU A 82 11.45 -7.98 -9.04
CA LEU A 82 12.34 -7.03 -8.39
C LEU A 82 11.61 -6.36 -7.21
N GLY A 83 12.09 -6.57 -5.98
CA GLY A 83 11.46 -6.02 -4.78
C GLY A 83 10.01 -6.50 -4.59
N ASP A 84 9.07 -5.55 -4.58
CA ASP A 84 7.63 -5.78 -4.47
C ASP A 84 6.90 -5.78 -5.84
N ALA A 85 7.64 -5.68 -6.95
CA ALA A 85 7.12 -5.74 -8.32
C ALA A 85 7.38 -7.11 -8.96
N GLU A 86 6.36 -7.63 -9.64
CA GLU A 86 6.39 -8.92 -10.34
C GLU A 86 5.70 -8.78 -11.71
N ILE A 87 6.30 -9.37 -12.74
CA ILE A 87 5.74 -9.47 -14.10
C ILE A 87 5.69 -10.95 -14.49
N TYR A 88 4.57 -11.35 -15.09
CA TYR A 88 4.34 -12.71 -15.57
C TYR A 88 4.41 -12.70 -17.09
N LEU A 89 5.36 -13.43 -17.66
CA LEU A 89 5.53 -13.60 -19.09
C LEU A 89 5.10 -15.02 -19.45
N TYR A 90 4.22 -15.15 -20.43
CA TYR A 90 3.74 -16.45 -20.91
C TYR A 90 4.33 -16.71 -22.30
N THR A 91 5.06 -17.82 -22.43
CA THR A 91 5.61 -18.26 -23.71
C THR A 91 5.07 -19.64 -24.07
N ARG A 92 4.94 -19.89 -25.39
CA ARG A 92 4.36 -21.11 -25.97
C ARG A 92 5.45 -21.99 -26.58
#